data_AF-A0A5C8RUI9-F1
#
_entry.id   AF-A0A5C8RUI9-F1
#
_cell.length_a   1.000
_cell.length_b   1.000
_cell.length_c   1.000
_cell.angle_alpha   90.00
_cell.angle_beta   90.00
_cell.angle_gamma   90.00
#
_symmetry.space_group_name_H-M   'P 1'
#
loop_
_entity.id
_entity.type
_entity.pdbx_description
1 polymer ?
#
loop_
_entity_poly.entity_id
_entity_poly.type
_entity_poly.pdbx_seq_one_letter_code
_entity_poly.pdbx_strand_id
1 'polypeptide(L)'
;MDLFEAAGVPLPPIPPKPARKARKPSPAERAASGRLEGARRHRIPDRRRIGPGRDLAHAAQVVPFPLHHNGALLADVIERLPHGYSPDLNKACAKETRNLQNQLMRQGVAKQSAWLCARTLLHHAHMKRVHDAHREAGIL
;
A
#
# COMPACT_ATOMS: atom_id res chain seq x y z
N MET A 1 21.75 49.03 -55.10
CA MET A 1 23.19 49.41 -55.12
C MET A 1 23.55 49.65 -53.67
N ASP A 2 23.90 48.56 -52.99
CA ASP A 2 24.09 48.47 -51.55
C ASP A 2 25.53 48.83 -51.16
N LEU A 3 25.67 49.69 -50.15
CA LEU A 3 26.92 50.34 -49.78
C LEU A 3 27.81 49.54 -48.83
N PHE A 4 27.77 48.19 -48.82
CA PHE A 4 28.67 47.40 -47.96
C PHE A 4 29.16 46.08 -48.57
N GLU A 5 29.41 46.05 -49.87
CA GLU A 5 30.32 45.07 -50.51
C GLU A 5 31.78 45.56 -50.44
N ALA A 6 32.41 45.54 -49.26
CA ALA A 6 33.87 45.76 -49.17
C ALA A 6 34.43 45.40 -47.79
N ALA A 7 34.65 44.10 -47.52
CA ALA A 7 35.71 43.56 -46.66
C ALA A 7 35.36 42.10 -46.31
N GLY A 8 35.89 41.15 -47.08
CA GLY A 8 35.80 39.72 -46.78
C GLY A 8 36.64 39.34 -45.57
N VAL A 9 36.15 39.62 -44.36
CA VAL A 9 36.74 39.13 -43.10
C VAL A 9 35.61 38.57 -42.22
N PRO A 10 35.68 37.31 -41.76
CA PRO A 10 34.66 36.78 -40.86
C PRO A 10 34.67 37.58 -39.55
N LEU A 11 33.49 38.00 -39.09
CA LEU A 11 33.32 38.64 -37.79
C LEU A 11 33.96 37.77 -36.69
N PRO A 12 34.72 38.36 -35.74
CA PRO A 12 35.27 37.60 -34.63
C PRO A 12 34.13 36.99 -33.79
N PRO A 13 34.30 35.77 -33.25
CA PRO A 13 33.25 35.12 -32.48
C PRO A 13 32.91 35.93 -31.23
N ILE A 14 31.63 36.21 -31.04
CA ILE A 14 31.09 36.89 -29.86
C ILE A 14 31.38 36.01 -28.63
N PRO A 15 32.00 36.53 -27.55
CA PRO A 15 32.23 35.73 -26.36
C PRO A 15 30.89 35.29 -25.74
N PRO A 16 30.77 34.04 -25.25
CA PRO A 16 29.53 33.58 -24.65
C PRO A 16 29.21 34.38 -23.39
N LYS A 17 27.95 34.83 -23.26
CA LYS A 17 27.47 35.50 -22.04
C LYS A 17 27.69 34.57 -20.83
N PRO A 18 28.15 35.08 -19.68
CA PRO A 18 28.33 34.27 -18.49
C PRO A 18 26.99 33.68 -18.04
N ALA A 19 27.01 32.40 -17.65
CA ALA A 19 25.83 31.70 -17.16
C ALA A 19 25.26 32.44 -15.94
N ARG A 20 23.99 32.87 -16.05
CA ARG A 20 23.27 33.57 -14.98
C ARG A 20 23.09 32.57 -13.84
N LYS A 21 23.84 32.73 -12.74
CA LYS A 21 23.74 31.86 -11.56
C LYS A 21 22.27 31.85 -11.08
N ALA A 22 21.71 30.66 -10.90
CA ALA A 22 20.34 30.50 -10.40
C ALA A 22 20.22 31.18 -9.02
N ARG A 23 19.37 32.20 -8.94
CA ARG A 23 19.12 32.93 -7.69
C ARG A 23 18.38 31.97 -6.75
N LYS A 24 18.91 31.75 -5.55
CA LYS A 24 18.22 30.97 -4.52
C LYS A 24 16.91 31.70 -4.15
N PRO A 25 15.76 31.00 -4.09
CA PRO A 25 14.48 31.63 -3.82
C PRO A 25 14.44 32.18 -2.39
N SER A 26 13.94 33.41 -2.28
CA SER A 26 13.73 34.12 -1.03
C SER A 26 12.68 33.40 -0.15
N PRO A 27 12.68 33.61 1.17
CA PRO A 27 11.70 32.98 2.08
C PRO A 27 10.24 33.25 1.68
N ALA A 28 9.95 34.46 1.16
CA ALA A 28 8.62 34.82 0.70
C ALA A 28 8.20 34.03 -0.55
N GLU A 29 9.12 33.81 -1.50
CA GLU A 29 8.87 32.98 -2.69
C GLU A 29 8.66 31.50 -2.31
N ARG A 30 9.33 31.02 -1.26
CA ARG A 30 9.13 29.65 -0.72
C ARG A 30 7.76 29.45 -0.08
N ALA A 31 7.22 30.47 0.60
CA ALA A 31 5.88 30.40 1.17
C ALA A 31 4.77 30.46 0.10
N ALA A 32 5.01 31.20 -1.00
CA ALA A 32 4.09 31.28 -2.13
C ALA A 32 4.05 29.96 -2.93
N SER A 33 5.18 29.30 -3.16
CA SER A 33 5.21 28.00 -3.87
C SER A 33 4.45 26.91 -3.12
N GLY A 34 4.55 26.88 -1.78
CA GLY A 34 3.82 25.91 -0.96
C GLY A 34 2.30 26.07 -1.01
N ARG A 35 1.79 27.28 -1.27
CA ARG A 35 0.33 27.52 -1.42
C ARG A 35 -0.19 27.15 -2.82
N LEU A 36 0.65 27.19 -3.85
CA LEU A 36 0.27 26.81 -5.22
C LEU A 36 0.38 25.29 -5.47
N GLU A 37 1.30 24.60 -4.79
CA GLU A 37 1.45 23.13 -4.89
C GLU A 37 0.39 22.33 -4.13
N GLY A 38 -0.28 22.93 -3.13
CA GLY A 38 -1.36 22.26 -2.39
C GLY A 38 -2.60 21.90 -3.23
N ALA A 39 -2.76 22.52 -4.41
CA ALA A 39 -3.90 22.30 -5.31
C ALA A 39 -3.66 21.24 -6.40
N ARG A 40 -2.44 20.71 -6.54
CA ARG A 40 -2.12 19.63 -7.49
C ARG A 40 -1.66 18.39 -6.73
N ARG A 41 -2.61 17.61 -6.24
CA ARG A 41 -2.37 16.25 -5.75
C ARG A 41 -1.77 15.42 -6.88
N HIS A 42 -0.44 15.32 -6.92
CA HIS A 42 0.23 14.37 -7.78
C HIS A 42 -0.18 12.95 -7.33
N ARG A 43 -0.72 12.18 -8.27
CA ARG A 43 -0.95 10.73 -8.12
C ARG A 43 0.38 10.10 -7.68
N ILE A 44 0.34 9.39 -6.55
CA ILE A 44 1.45 8.62 -6.00
C ILE A 44 2.04 7.74 -7.12
N PRO A 45 3.36 7.70 -7.34
CA PRO A 45 3.95 6.85 -8.37
C PRO A 45 3.83 5.38 -7.96
N ASP A 46 3.30 4.61 -8.91
CA ASP A 46 3.09 3.17 -8.88
C ASP A 46 4.43 2.45 -8.60
N ARG A 47 4.60 1.88 -7.40
CA ARG A 47 5.79 1.07 -7.04
C ARG A 47 5.71 -0.28 -7.75
N ARG A 48 6.02 -0.30 -9.05
CA ARG A 48 6.36 -1.51 -9.78
C ARG A 48 7.85 -1.80 -9.65
N ARG A 49 8.22 -2.63 -8.67
CA ARG A 49 9.40 -3.51 -8.78
C ARG A 49 8.99 -4.91 -8.35
N ILE A 50 8.39 -5.60 -9.31
CA ILE A 50 8.25 -7.06 -9.30
C ILE A 50 9.60 -7.58 -9.81
N GLY A 51 10.39 -8.19 -8.92
CA GLY A 51 11.52 -9.01 -9.34
C GLY A 51 11.01 -10.32 -9.96
N PRO A 52 11.67 -10.86 -10.99
CA PRO A 52 11.21 -12.06 -11.66
C PRO A 52 11.63 -13.31 -10.87
N GLY A 53 10.68 -14.20 -10.62
CA GLY A 53 10.94 -15.63 -10.84
C GLY A 53 11.60 -16.47 -9.74
N ARG A 54 11.28 -16.29 -8.46
CA ARG A 54 11.47 -17.40 -7.51
C ARG A 54 10.39 -17.39 -6.43
N ASP A 55 9.54 -18.42 -6.49
CA ASP A 55 8.61 -18.91 -5.46
C ASP A 55 7.17 -18.37 -5.41
N LEU A 56 6.66 -17.71 -6.46
CA LEU A 56 5.20 -17.45 -6.57
C LEU A 56 4.35 -18.71 -6.79
N ALA A 57 4.97 -19.86 -7.14
CA ALA A 57 4.26 -21.15 -7.18
C ALA A 57 3.97 -21.71 -5.77
N HIS A 58 4.61 -21.17 -4.73
CA HIS A 58 4.36 -21.48 -3.32
C HIS A 58 3.65 -20.34 -2.58
N ALA A 59 3.21 -19.30 -3.29
CA ALA A 59 2.19 -18.41 -2.74
C ALA A 59 0.96 -19.30 -2.53
N ALA A 60 0.80 -19.75 -1.28
CA ALA A 60 -0.34 -20.54 -0.85
C ALA A 60 -1.55 -19.98 -1.58
N GLN A 61 -2.18 -20.83 -2.40
CA GLN A 61 -3.44 -20.51 -3.02
C GLN A 61 -4.39 -20.18 -1.87
N VAL A 62 -4.42 -18.91 -1.45
CA VAL A 62 -5.47 -18.38 -0.59
C VAL A 62 -6.63 -18.24 -1.55
N VAL A 63 -7.21 -19.40 -1.85
CA VAL A 63 -8.33 -19.52 -2.76
C VAL A 63 -9.42 -18.61 -2.17
N PRO A 64 -10.04 -17.74 -2.98
CA PRO A 64 -11.28 -17.10 -2.57
C PRO A 64 -12.26 -18.24 -2.26
N PHE A 65 -12.44 -18.47 -0.96
CA PHE A 65 -13.39 -19.34 -0.29
C PHE A 65 -14.08 -20.38 -1.18
N PRO A 66 -13.85 -21.65 -0.84
CA PRO A 66 -14.61 -22.15 0.30
C PRO A 66 -13.75 -22.69 1.46
N LEU A 67 -14.24 -22.51 2.69
CA LEU A 67 -13.54 -22.73 3.97
C LEU A 67 -12.91 -24.11 4.19
N HIS A 68 -13.41 -25.15 3.50
CA HIS A 68 -12.93 -26.51 3.71
C HIS A 68 -11.47 -26.69 3.29
N HIS A 69 -10.95 -25.83 2.40
CA HIS A 69 -9.53 -25.81 2.05
C HIS A 69 -8.67 -25.08 3.10
N ASN A 70 -9.29 -24.28 3.97
CA ASN A 70 -8.62 -23.41 4.95
C ASN A 70 -8.84 -23.88 6.40
N GLY A 71 -9.19 -25.15 6.61
CA GLY A 71 -9.51 -25.69 7.94
C GLY A 71 -8.38 -25.53 8.95
N ALA A 72 -7.13 -25.76 8.54
CA ALA A 72 -5.95 -25.56 9.39
C ALA A 72 -5.78 -24.10 9.79
N LEU A 73 -5.87 -23.17 8.83
CA LEU A 73 -5.78 -21.74 9.09
C LEU A 73 -6.90 -21.25 10.02
N LEU A 74 -8.11 -21.79 9.89
CA LEU A 74 -9.23 -21.49 10.78
C LEU A 74 -8.95 -21.97 12.21
N ALA A 75 -8.41 -23.19 12.38
CA ALA A 75 -8.03 -23.72 13.69
C ALA A 75 -6.97 -22.82 14.36
N ASP A 76 -5.91 -22.47 13.64
CA ASP A 76 -4.83 -21.60 14.13
C ASP A 76 -5.35 -20.22 14.59
N VAL A 77 -6.35 -19.69 13.88
CA VAL A 77 -6.96 -18.41 14.24
C VAL A 77 -7.84 -18.54 15.48
N ILE A 78 -8.60 -19.63 15.60
CA ILE A 78 -9.43 -19.90 16.78
C ILE A 78 -8.57 -20.00 18.04
N GLU A 79 -7.43 -20.69 17.97
CA GLU A 79 -6.50 -20.84 19.10
C GLU A 79 -5.95 -19.49 19.58
N ARG A 80 -5.70 -18.55 18.67
CA ARG A 80 -5.23 -17.20 18.99
C ARG A 80 -6.30 -16.28 19.57
N LEU A 81 -7.58 -16.58 19.33
CA LEU A 81 -8.68 -15.77 19.84
C LEU A 81 -8.95 -16.09 21.33
N PRO A 82 -9.30 -15.07 22.13
CA PRO A 82 -9.71 -15.28 23.50
C PRO A 82 -11.04 -16.04 23.57
N HIS A 83 -11.41 -16.43 24.79
CA HIS A 83 -12.65 -17.14 25.06
C HIS A 83 -13.90 -16.39 24.54
N GLY A 84 -14.96 -17.11 24.19
CA GLY A 84 -16.19 -16.57 23.58
C GLY A 84 -16.89 -15.47 24.39
N TYR A 85 -16.83 -15.55 25.72
CA TYR A 85 -17.39 -14.54 26.64
C TYR A 85 -16.39 -13.46 27.07
N SER A 86 -15.18 -13.45 26.52
CA SER A 86 -14.22 -12.41 26.84
C SER A 86 -14.71 -11.05 26.34
N PRO A 87 -14.68 -9.99 27.16
CA PRO A 87 -15.04 -8.63 26.73
C PRO A 87 -14.11 -8.12 25.61
N ASP A 88 -12.90 -8.67 25.52
CA ASP A 88 -11.90 -8.31 24.52
C ASP A 88 -12.01 -9.07 23.20
N LEU A 89 -12.95 -10.02 23.06
CA LEU A 89 -13.06 -10.87 21.86
C LEU A 89 -13.21 -10.04 20.58
N ASN A 90 -14.11 -9.06 20.59
CA ASN A 90 -14.34 -8.18 19.44
C ASN A 90 -13.08 -7.39 19.05
N LYS A 91 -12.34 -6.92 20.05
CA LYS A 91 -11.08 -6.17 19.85
C LYS A 91 -9.98 -7.08 19.31
N ALA A 92 -9.87 -8.30 19.82
CA ALA A 92 -8.95 -9.32 19.33
C ALA A 92 -9.27 -9.71 17.88
N CYS A 93 -10.54 -9.95 17.53
CA CYS A 93 -10.98 -10.22 16.17
C CYS A 93 -10.62 -9.08 15.21
N ALA A 94 -10.84 -7.83 15.60
CA ALA A 94 -10.48 -6.67 14.77
C ALA A 94 -8.96 -6.57 14.54
N LYS A 95 -8.16 -6.84 15.56
CA LYS A 95 -6.69 -6.88 15.47
C LYS A 95 -6.21 -7.99 14.54
N GLU A 96 -6.68 -9.21 14.74
CA GLU A 96 -6.31 -10.36 13.91
C GLU A 96 -6.79 -10.21 12.46
N THR A 97 -7.95 -9.60 12.22
CA THR A 97 -8.41 -9.27 10.86
C THR A 97 -7.40 -8.39 10.12
N ARG A 98 -6.87 -7.34 10.79
CA ARG A 98 -5.85 -6.46 10.19
C ARG A 98 -4.54 -7.19 9.97
N ASN A 99 -4.11 -8.02 10.92
CA ASN A 99 -2.89 -8.81 10.81
C ASN A 99 -2.95 -9.76 9.62
N LEU A 100 -4.04 -10.52 9.50
CA LEU A 100 -4.25 -11.48 8.43
C LEU A 100 -4.36 -10.77 7.06
N GLN A 101 -5.11 -9.66 6.99
CA GLN A 101 -5.17 -8.84 5.78
C GLN A 101 -3.78 -8.41 5.31
N ASN A 102 -2.95 -7.91 6.22
CA ASN A 102 -1.58 -7.48 5.91
C ASN A 102 -0.70 -8.65 5.46
N GLN A 103 -0.85 -9.82 6.08
CA GLN A 103 -0.14 -11.04 5.69
C GLN A 103 -0.51 -11.47 4.27
N LEU A 104 -1.80 -11.51 3.95
CA LEU A 104 -2.31 -11.83 2.61
C LEU A 104 -1.81 -10.84 1.55
N MET A 105 -1.81 -9.55 1.87
CA MET A 105 -1.27 -8.52 0.98
C MET A 105 0.24 -8.71 0.71
N ARG A 106 1.02 -9.12 1.72
CA ARG A 106 2.46 -9.43 1.54
C ARG A 106 2.67 -10.67 0.65
N GLN A 107 1.71 -11.58 0.62
CA GLN A 107 1.71 -12.75 -0.28
C GLN A 107 1.23 -12.42 -1.70
N GLY A 108 0.92 -11.15 -2.00
CA GLY A 108 0.51 -10.69 -3.33
C GLY A 108 -1.00 -10.67 -3.56
N VAL A 109 -1.82 -10.95 -2.53
CA VAL A 109 -3.28 -10.87 -2.66
C VAL A 109 -3.73 -9.41 -2.74
N ALA A 110 -4.63 -9.11 -3.67
CA ALA A 110 -5.21 -7.77 -3.82
C ALA A 110 -5.90 -7.32 -2.52
N LYS A 111 -5.75 -6.03 -2.16
CA LYS A 111 -6.23 -5.46 -0.88
C LYS A 111 -7.70 -5.79 -0.55
N GLN A 112 -8.59 -5.69 -1.53
CA GLN A 112 -10.02 -5.95 -1.34
C GLN A 112 -10.29 -7.44 -1.08
N SER A 113 -9.69 -8.32 -1.88
CA SER A 113 -9.79 -9.77 -1.72
C SER A 113 -9.18 -10.23 -0.40
N ALA A 114 -8.02 -9.68 -0.02
CA ALA A 114 -7.37 -9.96 1.26
C ALA A 114 -8.26 -9.56 2.45
N TRP A 115 -8.90 -8.39 2.38
CA TRP A 115 -9.82 -7.94 3.42
C TRP A 115 -11.05 -8.84 3.55
N LEU A 116 -11.67 -9.18 2.41
CA LEU A 116 -12.83 -10.09 2.40
C LEU A 116 -12.45 -11.46 2.99
N CYS A 117 -11.32 -12.02 2.56
CA CYS A 117 -10.86 -13.32 3.05
C CYS A 117 -10.61 -13.29 4.56
N ALA A 118 -9.88 -12.29 5.04
CA ALA A 118 -9.60 -12.13 6.47
C ALA A 118 -10.88 -11.97 7.29
N ARG A 119 -11.80 -11.12 6.83
CA ARG A 119 -13.07 -10.88 7.52
C ARG A 119 -13.93 -12.12 7.60
N THR A 120 -14.06 -12.87 6.50
CA THR A 120 -14.86 -14.10 6.48
C THR A 120 -14.26 -15.15 7.40
N LEU A 121 -12.94 -15.36 7.36
CA LEU A 121 -12.28 -16.35 8.23
C LEU A 121 -12.47 -16.00 9.71
N LEU A 122 -12.25 -14.75 10.08
CA LEU A 122 -12.41 -14.29 11.47
C LEU A 122 -13.86 -14.32 11.93
N HIS A 123 -14.83 -14.08 11.04
CA HIS A 123 -16.24 -14.23 11.37
C HIS A 123 -16.58 -15.67 11.77
N HIS A 124 -16.11 -16.66 11.02
CA HIS A 124 -16.33 -18.07 11.38
C HIS A 124 -15.59 -18.47 12.66
N ALA A 125 -14.35 -17.99 12.85
CA ALA A 125 -13.61 -18.24 14.08
C ALA A 125 -14.33 -17.67 15.31
N HIS A 126 -14.88 -16.46 15.19
CA HIS A 126 -15.70 -15.82 16.22
C HIS A 126 -16.95 -16.64 16.52
N MET A 127 -17.73 -17.01 15.51
CA MET A 127 -18.94 -17.81 15.71
C MET A 127 -18.64 -19.14 16.38
N LYS A 128 -17.54 -19.81 16.00
CA LYS A 128 -17.11 -21.05 16.65
C LYS A 128 -16.72 -20.82 18.12
N ARG A 129 -15.96 -19.78 18.45
CA ARG A 129 -15.62 -19.46 19.85
C ARG A 129 -16.85 -19.16 20.71
N VAL A 130 -17.84 -18.46 20.17
CA VAL A 130 -19.11 -18.20 20.87
C VAL A 130 -19.90 -19.48 21.07
N HIS A 131 -19.98 -20.32 20.03
CA HIS A 131 -20.63 -21.63 20.11
C HIS A 131 -19.97 -22.55 21.13
N ASP A 132 -18.63 -22.64 21.11
CA ASP A 132 -17.85 -23.44 22.06
C ASP A 132 -18.07 -22.93 23.49
N ALA A 133 -18.11 -21.61 23.70
CA ALA A 133 -18.42 -21.02 25.00
C ALA A 133 -19.85 -21.34 25.49
N HIS A 134 -20.85 -21.36 24.60
CA HIS A 134 -22.21 -21.79 24.93
C HIS A 134 -22.27 -23.27 25.33
N ARG A 135 -21.53 -24.11 24.62
CA ARG A 135 -21.43 -25.54 24.91
C ARG A 135 -20.75 -25.79 26.26
N GLU A 136 -19.66 -25.09 26.55
CA GLU A 136 -18.95 -25.15 27.83
C GLU A 136 -19.82 -24.67 29.00
N ALA A 137 -20.70 -23.70 28.75
CA ALA A 137 -21.68 -23.21 29.72
C ALA A 137 -22.92 -24.12 29.88
N GLY A 138 -23.04 -25.20 29.10
CA GLY A 138 -24.19 -26.11 29.11
C GLY A 138 -25.49 -25.50 28.58
N ILE A 139 -25.39 -24.45 27.76
CA ILE A 139 -26.54 -23.78 27.12
C ILE A 139 -26.97 -24.52 25.85
N LEU A 140 -26.02 -25.16 25.17
CA LEU A 140 -26.19 -25.92 23.92
C LEU A 140 -25.66 -27.35 24.05
#